data_AF-A0A914SFV9-F1
#
_entry.id   AF-A0A914SFV9-F1
#
_cell.length_a   1.000
_cell.length_b   1.000
_cell.length_c   1.000
_cell.angle_alpha   90.00
_cell.angle_beta   90.00
_cell.angle_gamma   90.00
#
_symmetry.space_group_name_H-M   'P 1'
#
loop_
_entity.id
_entity.type
_entity.pdbx_description
1 polymer ?
#
loop_
_entity_poly.entity_id
_entity_poly.type
_entity_poly.pdbx_seq_one_letter_code
_entity_poly.pdbx_strand_id
1 'polypeptide(L)'
;MGIHVPKKFREEFPDKFNTLVENKNRLTSNFDIHETLEDIFDITLETKHEYQKKHGTSLFEKIPKNRTCANAMIPENFCCCMEKIEDERINEAEPFIEPKLKDYLNSILTNSCISTYSYTLDPSRIAYSISKPVRYGVKYPSDWKEITDAAKKKIARDTVEIELNVGLNVSTKINSTAIIQGNLLVRMQYNFVSKIIQLNASPLLNISNCSNIFVIEEICGCFF
;
A
#
# COMPACT_ATOMS: atom_id res chain seq x y z
N MET A 1 -10.30 -0.77 -9.70
CA MET A 1 -11.32 -1.80 -9.96
C MET A 1 -12.04 -1.47 -11.26
N GLY A 2 -12.14 -2.43 -12.19
CA GLY A 2 -12.92 -2.31 -13.42
C GLY A 2 -14.01 -3.37 -13.44
N ILE A 3 -15.27 -2.96 -13.66
CA ILE A 3 -16.43 -3.85 -13.70
C ILE A 3 -17.09 -3.68 -15.07
N HIS A 4 -17.28 -4.80 -15.77
CA HIS A 4 -18.03 -4.83 -17.03
C HIS A 4 -19.39 -5.48 -16.79
N VAL A 5 -20.46 -4.73 -17.02
CA VAL A 5 -21.84 -5.20 -16.79
C VAL A 5 -22.47 -5.65 -18.12
N PRO A 6 -23.05 -6.86 -18.22
CA PRO A 6 -23.74 -7.32 -19.43
C PRO A 6 -24.88 -6.38 -19.86
N LYS A 7 -25.09 -6.22 -21.17
CA LYS A 7 -26.12 -5.30 -21.71
C LYS A 7 -27.52 -5.61 -21.15
N LYS A 8 -27.90 -6.89 -21.13
CA LYS A 8 -29.19 -7.36 -20.61
C LYS A 8 -29.45 -6.91 -19.17
N PHE A 9 -28.45 -7.00 -18.29
CA PHE A 9 -28.59 -6.53 -16.90
C PHE A 9 -28.83 -5.01 -16.81
N ARG A 10 -28.22 -4.22 -17.69
CA ARG A 10 -28.43 -2.76 -17.72
C ARG A 10 -29.86 -2.39 -18.13
N GLU A 11 -30.45 -3.21 -19.00
CA GLU A 11 -31.82 -3.05 -19.48
C GLU A 11 -32.84 -3.52 -18.44
N GLU A 12 -32.57 -4.64 -17.75
CA GLU A 12 -33.46 -5.22 -16.74
C GLU A 12 -33.40 -4.50 -15.38
N PHE A 13 -32.22 -4.03 -14.96
CA PHE A 13 -31.99 -3.38 -13.68
C PHE A 13 -31.34 -2.00 -13.83
N PRO A 14 -32.00 -1.04 -14.51
CA PRO A 14 -31.44 0.26 -14.80
C PRO A 14 -31.06 1.03 -13.52
N ASP A 15 -31.86 0.94 -12.45
CA ASP A 15 -31.59 1.63 -11.18
C ASP A 15 -30.33 1.11 -10.48
N LYS A 16 -30.16 -0.22 -10.45
CA LYS A 16 -28.94 -0.85 -9.90
C LYS A 16 -27.71 -0.49 -10.74
N PHE A 17 -27.85 -0.48 -12.07
CA PHE A 17 -26.77 -0.06 -12.97
C PHE A 17 -26.39 1.42 -12.79
N ASN A 18 -27.37 2.31 -12.69
CA ASN A 18 -27.15 3.73 -12.45
C ASN A 18 -26.43 3.96 -11.11
N THR A 19 -26.85 3.25 -10.06
CA THR A 19 -26.21 3.30 -8.74
C THR A 19 -24.76 2.79 -8.79
N LEU A 20 -24.51 1.70 -9.52
CA LEU A 20 -23.16 1.20 -9.76
C LEU A 20 -22.27 2.25 -10.45
N VAL A 21 -22.80 2.94 -11.47
CA VAL A 21 -22.10 4.02 -12.17
C VAL A 21 -21.82 5.20 -11.23
N GLU A 22 -22.76 5.59 -10.37
CA GLU A 22 -22.52 6.61 -9.34
C GLU A 22 -21.43 6.19 -8.35
N ASN A 23 -21.43 4.92 -7.95
CA ASN A 23 -20.49 4.34 -6.99
C ASN A 23 -19.07 4.20 -7.53
N LYS A 24 -18.84 4.28 -8.84
CA LYS A 24 -17.50 4.36 -9.46
C LYS A 24 -16.60 5.40 -8.77
N ASN A 25 -17.23 6.49 -8.30
CA ASN A 25 -16.56 7.62 -7.69
C ASN A 25 -16.64 7.63 -6.16
N ARG A 26 -16.92 6.48 -5.54
CA ARG A 26 -16.95 6.31 -4.08
C ARG A 26 -15.73 5.52 -3.59
N LEU A 27 -15.50 5.57 -2.28
CA LEU A 27 -14.55 4.69 -1.61
C LEU A 27 -15.22 3.33 -1.41
N THR A 28 -14.64 2.29 -2.00
CA THR A 28 -15.14 0.92 -1.94
C THR A 28 -14.04 -0.01 -1.45
N SER A 29 -14.44 -1.18 -0.94
CA SER A 29 -13.60 -2.24 -0.41
C SER A 29 -13.98 -3.58 -1.03
N ASN A 30 -13.18 -4.62 -0.79
CA ASN A 30 -13.54 -5.97 -1.22
C ASN A 30 -14.81 -6.50 -0.55
N PHE A 31 -15.17 -5.99 0.64
CA PHE A 31 -16.43 -6.32 1.30
C PHE A 31 -17.64 -5.81 0.50
N ASP A 32 -17.52 -4.67 -0.18
CA ASP A 32 -18.60 -4.15 -1.02
C ASP A 32 -18.80 -5.03 -2.26
N ILE A 33 -17.72 -5.59 -2.81
CA ILE A 33 -17.78 -6.56 -3.91
C ILE A 33 -18.49 -7.83 -3.42
N HIS A 34 -18.11 -8.35 -2.25
CA HIS A 34 -18.78 -9.51 -1.63
C HIS A 34 -20.29 -9.28 -1.51
N GLU A 35 -20.72 -8.17 -0.92
CA GLU A 35 -22.15 -7.83 -0.81
C GLU A 35 -22.83 -7.65 -2.18
N THR A 36 -22.09 -7.17 -3.19
CA THR A 36 -22.64 -7.09 -4.56
C THR A 36 -22.87 -8.47 -5.15
N LEU A 37 -22.00 -9.44 -4.86
CA LEU A 37 -22.15 -10.82 -5.33
C LEU A 37 -23.32 -11.51 -4.64
N GLU A 38 -23.53 -11.28 -3.34
CA GLU A 38 -24.72 -11.76 -2.62
C GLU A 38 -26.01 -11.18 -3.22
N ASP A 39 -26.02 -9.88 -3.54
CA ASP A 39 -27.12 -9.24 -4.25
C ASP A 39 -27.39 -9.88 -5.62
N ILE A 40 -26.34 -10.22 -6.38
CA ILE A 40 -26.47 -10.91 -7.68
C ILE A 40 -27.07 -12.30 -7.49
N PHE A 41 -26.66 -13.01 -6.43
CA PHE A 41 -27.16 -14.33 -6.11
C PHE A 41 -28.66 -14.29 -5.80
N ASP A 42 -29.11 -13.35 -4.96
CA ASP A 42 -30.53 -13.13 -4.65
C ASP A 42 -31.36 -12.79 -5.91
N ILE A 43 -30.81 -11.94 -6.79
CA ILE A 43 -31.46 -11.61 -8.07
C ILE A 43 -31.60 -12.85 -8.94
N THR A 44 -30.58 -13.70 -8.97
CA THR A 44 -30.53 -14.90 -9.83
C THR A 44 -31.51 -15.97 -9.35
N LEU A 45 -31.67 -16.12 -8.04
CA LEU A 45 -32.57 -17.10 -7.44
C LEU A 45 -34.00 -16.58 -7.23
N GLU A 46 -34.28 -15.33 -7.56
CA GLU A 46 -35.56 -14.64 -7.31
C GLU A 46 -36.06 -14.78 -5.86
N THR A 47 -35.14 -15.04 -4.93
CA THR A 47 -35.43 -15.32 -3.53
C THR A 47 -34.36 -14.70 -2.67
N LYS A 48 -34.76 -14.10 -1.55
CA LYS A 48 -33.81 -13.65 -0.54
C LYS A 48 -33.36 -14.85 0.26
N HIS A 49 -32.10 -15.23 0.12
CA HIS A 49 -31.53 -16.25 0.97
C HIS A 49 -31.26 -15.69 2.38
N GLU A 50 -31.21 -16.56 3.39
CA GLU A 50 -31.04 -16.16 4.79
C GLU A 50 -29.56 -15.80 5.06
N TYR A 51 -29.16 -14.63 4.54
CA TYR A 51 -27.83 -14.06 4.72
C TYR A 51 -27.88 -12.89 5.68
N GLN A 52 -27.06 -12.98 6.73
CA GLN A 52 -26.83 -11.85 7.61
C GLN A 52 -25.71 -11.00 7.02
N LYS A 53 -26.08 -9.84 6.49
CA LYS A 53 -25.14 -8.79 6.08
C LYS A 53 -24.21 -8.45 7.23
N LYS A 54 -22.94 -8.86 7.12
CA LYS A 54 -21.92 -8.62 8.15
C LYS A 54 -21.11 -7.37 7.87
N HIS A 55 -20.66 -7.19 6.62
CA HIS A 55 -19.66 -6.19 6.25
C HIS A 55 -19.94 -5.63 4.86
N GLY A 56 -19.60 -4.36 4.62
CA GLY A 56 -19.71 -3.76 3.29
C GLY A 56 -21.11 -3.28 2.91
N THR A 57 -21.22 -2.75 1.69
CA THR A 57 -22.45 -2.25 1.07
C THR A 57 -22.41 -2.64 -0.40
N SER A 58 -23.47 -3.29 -0.90
CA SER A 58 -23.56 -3.67 -2.30
C SER A 58 -23.33 -2.45 -3.20
N LEU A 59 -22.60 -2.64 -4.29
CA LEU A 59 -22.34 -1.60 -5.28
C LEU A 59 -23.61 -1.22 -6.06
N PHE A 60 -24.70 -1.99 -5.93
CA PHE A 60 -26.03 -1.64 -6.42
C PHE A 60 -26.83 -0.77 -5.44
N GLU A 61 -26.31 -0.50 -4.24
CA GLU A 61 -26.85 0.42 -3.25
C GLU A 61 -25.97 1.68 -3.16
N LYS A 62 -26.56 2.83 -2.83
CA LYS A 62 -25.81 4.09 -2.81
C LYS A 62 -24.76 4.12 -1.72
N ILE A 63 -23.48 4.24 -2.10
CA ILE A 63 -22.39 4.39 -1.14
C ILE A 63 -22.22 5.88 -0.77
N PRO A 64 -22.13 6.22 0.54
CA PRO A 64 -21.96 7.61 0.99
C PRO A 64 -20.68 8.27 0.44
N LYS A 65 -20.77 9.55 0.08
CA LYS A 65 -19.63 10.34 -0.40
C LYS A 65 -18.54 10.54 0.67
N ASN A 66 -18.95 10.68 1.92
CA ASN A 66 -18.10 10.89 3.09
C ASN A 66 -17.75 9.57 3.81
N ARG A 67 -17.80 8.43 3.09
CA ARG A 67 -17.46 7.13 3.68
C ARG A 67 -15.96 7.09 3.98
N THR A 68 -15.61 6.90 5.24
CA THR A 68 -14.21 6.81 5.70
C THR A 68 -13.61 5.43 5.45
N CYS A 69 -12.28 5.31 5.48
CA CYS A 69 -11.59 4.01 5.40
C CYS A 69 -12.03 3.06 6.54
N ALA A 70 -12.28 3.59 7.75
CA ALA A 70 -12.86 2.81 8.85
C ALA A 70 -14.28 2.29 8.54
N ASN A 71 -15.16 3.12 7.95
CA ASN A 71 -16.49 2.67 7.52
C ASN A 71 -16.44 1.66 6.36
N ALA A 72 -15.38 1.69 5.56
CA ALA A 72 -15.11 0.72 4.51
C ALA A 72 -14.38 -0.53 5.01
N MET A 73 -14.09 -0.63 6.32
CA MET A 73 -13.30 -1.72 6.92
C MET A 73 -11.93 -1.91 6.25
N ILE A 74 -11.37 -0.83 5.73
CA ILE A 74 -10.02 -0.78 5.21
C ILE A 74 -9.12 -0.39 6.38
N PRO A 75 -8.15 -1.24 6.78
CA PRO A 75 -7.18 -0.87 7.80
C PRO A 75 -6.46 0.40 7.40
N GLU A 76 -6.12 1.26 8.37
CA GLU A 76 -5.63 2.61 8.07
C GLU A 76 -4.47 2.62 7.09
N ASN A 77 -3.51 1.69 7.27
CA ASN A 77 -2.33 1.54 6.45
C ASN A 77 -2.59 1.15 4.98
N PHE A 78 -3.80 0.67 4.64
CA PHE A 78 -4.19 0.31 3.26
C PHE A 78 -5.12 1.34 2.61
N CYS A 79 -5.36 2.48 3.25
CA CYS A 79 -6.20 3.55 2.70
C CYS A 79 -5.50 4.20 1.49
N CYS A 80 -6.18 4.20 0.33
CA CYS A 80 -5.54 4.21 -1.00
C CYS A 80 -4.88 5.51 -1.49
N CYS A 81 -4.50 6.47 -0.64
CA CYS A 81 -3.68 7.60 -1.06
C CYS A 81 -2.66 7.99 0.01
N MET A 82 -1.42 7.59 -0.21
CA MET A 82 -0.29 8.13 0.53
C MET A 82 0.18 9.43 -0.14
N GLU A 83 0.40 10.47 0.65
CA GLU A 83 1.01 11.73 0.24
C GLU A 83 2.40 11.84 0.85
N LYS A 84 3.34 12.49 0.15
CA LYS A 84 4.62 12.86 0.75
C LYS A 84 4.35 13.87 1.87
N ILE A 85 4.95 13.65 3.02
CA ILE A 85 4.77 14.50 4.20
C ILE A 85 6.10 15.03 4.72
N GLU A 86 6.02 16.23 5.30
CA GLU A 86 7.04 16.79 6.18
C GLU A 86 6.46 16.73 7.59
N ASP A 87 6.99 15.84 8.45
CA ASP A 87 6.52 15.62 9.82
C ASP A 87 7.73 15.35 10.72
N GLU A 88 8.05 16.29 11.61
CA GLU A 88 9.23 16.21 12.48
C GLU A 88 9.26 14.94 13.35
N ARG A 89 8.10 14.33 13.61
CA ARG A 89 8.00 13.07 14.35
C ARG A 89 8.71 11.91 13.67
N ILE A 90 8.99 11.98 12.36
CA ILE A 90 9.78 10.98 11.63
C ILE A 90 11.14 10.74 12.32
N ASN A 91 11.70 11.76 12.98
CA ASN A 91 12.94 11.63 13.75
C ASN A 91 12.84 10.58 14.88
N GLU A 92 11.65 10.24 15.35
CA GLU A 92 11.43 9.17 16.33
C GLU A 92 11.70 7.77 15.74
N ALA A 93 11.65 7.63 14.41
CA ALA A 93 11.92 6.36 13.73
C ALA A 93 13.42 6.10 13.54
N GLU A 94 14.25 7.15 13.49
CA GLU A 94 15.71 7.06 13.23
C GLU A 94 16.43 5.97 14.04
N PRO A 95 16.27 5.85 15.38
CA PRO A 95 16.97 4.82 16.15
C PRO A 95 16.56 3.38 15.79
N PHE A 96 15.45 3.19 15.07
CA PHE A 96 14.94 1.88 14.68
C PHE A 96 15.28 1.50 13.24
N ILE A 97 15.60 2.46 12.37
CA ILE A 97 15.81 2.24 10.93
C ILE A 97 17.03 1.35 10.68
N GLU A 98 18.21 1.78 11.16
CA GLU A 98 19.45 1.08 10.84
C GLU A 98 19.50 -0.35 11.41
N PRO A 99 19.09 -0.61 12.68
CA PRO A 99 19.00 -1.98 13.19
C PRO A 99 18.10 -2.87 12.34
N LYS A 100 16.91 -2.38 11.97
CA LYS A 100 15.94 -3.15 11.18
C LYS A 100 16.46 -3.42 9.77
N LEU A 101 17.12 -2.44 9.15
CA LEU A 101 17.75 -2.60 7.84
C LEU A 101 18.85 -3.67 7.91
N LYS A 102 19.71 -3.61 8.93
CA LYS A 102 20.82 -4.54 9.11
C LYS A 102 20.33 -5.97 9.30
N ASP A 103 19.32 -6.19 10.15
CA ASP A 103 18.71 -7.51 10.35
C ASP A 103 18.16 -8.07 9.03
N TYR A 104 17.52 -7.22 8.25
CA TYR A 104 16.98 -7.59 6.95
C TYR A 104 18.07 -7.92 5.93
N LEU A 105 19.08 -7.05 5.76
CA LEU A 105 20.22 -7.30 4.87
C LEU A 105 20.97 -8.58 5.25
N ASN A 106 21.14 -8.86 6.54
CA ASN A 106 21.69 -10.13 7.00
C ASN A 106 20.81 -11.29 6.52
N SER A 107 19.50 -11.24 6.77
CA SER A 107 18.58 -12.35 6.43
C SER A 107 18.59 -12.73 4.95
N ILE A 108 18.78 -11.76 4.06
CA ILE A 108 18.71 -11.95 2.60
C ILE A 108 20.08 -12.21 1.96
N LEU A 109 21.16 -11.59 2.46
CA LEU A 109 22.47 -11.66 1.82
C LEU A 109 23.32 -12.83 2.36
N THR A 110 23.21 -13.20 3.64
CA THR A 110 24.07 -14.27 4.22
C THR A 110 23.73 -15.66 3.70
N ASN A 111 22.48 -15.89 3.27
CA ASN A 111 22.02 -17.17 2.73
C ASN A 111 22.19 -17.30 1.21
N SER A 112 22.99 -16.43 0.59
CA SER A 112 23.14 -16.36 -0.87
C SER A 112 24.56 -16.71 -1.36
N CYS A 113 24.80 -16.55 -2.67
CA CYS A 113 26.12 -16.67 -3.32
C CYS A 113 27.11 -15.55 -2.92
N ILE A 114 26.68 -14.61 -2.08
CA ILE A 114 27.45 -13.45 -1.62
C ILE A 114 28.43 -13.86 -0.52
N SER A 115 29.66 -13.34 -0.57
CA SER A 115 30.71 -13.60 0.42
C SER A 115 30.83 -12.46 1.43
N THR A 116 30.86 -11.21 0.95
CA THR A 116 30.84 -10.01 1.80
C THR A 116 30.00 -8.91 1.16
N TYR A 117 29.39 -8.08 2.00
CA TYR A 117 28.66 -6.90 1.56
C TYR A 117 28.95 -5.71 2.47
N SER A 118 28.84 -4.51 1.91
CA SER A 118 28.77 -3.26 2.65
C SER A 118 27.63 -2.42 2.09
N TYR A 119 27.09 -1.54 2.93
CA TYR A 119 25.98 -0.68 2.53
C TYR A 119 26.24 0.76 2.95
N THR A 120 25.71 1.69 2.17
CA THR A 120 25.65 3.12 2.49
C THR A 120 24.19 3.55 2.50
N LEU A 121 23.81 4.25 3.55
CA LEU A 121 22.46 4.77 3.67
C LEU A 121 22.46 6.22 3.17
N ASP A 122 21.68 6.52 2.13
CA ASP A 122 21.45 7.89 1.69
C ASP A 122 20.89 8.69 2.88
N PRO A 123 21.32 9.92 3.19
CA PRO A 123 20.71 10.70 4.28
C PRO A 123 19.29 11.18 3.96
N SER A 124 18.93 11.27 2.67
CA SER A 124 17.60 11.70 2.26
C SER A 124 16.54 10.65 2.57
N ARG A 125 15.49 11.09 3.26
CA ARG A 125 14.33 10.28 3.63
C ARG A 125 13.12 10.84 2.93
N ILE A 126 12.35 9.99 2.27
CA ILE A 126 11.01 10.39 1.81
C ILE A 126 10.01 9.68 2.70
N ALA A 127 9.23 10.48 3.41
CA ALA A 127 8.16 9.96 4.24
C ALA A 127 6.82 10.16 3.55
N TYR A 128 6.00 9.12 3.66
CA TYR A 128 4.66 9.06 3.13
C TYR A 128 3.70 8.73 4.27
N SER A 129 2.53 9.36 4.25
CA SER A 129 1.42 8.99 5.12
C SER A 129 0.14 9.07 4.34
N ILE A 130 -0.87 8.35 4.76
CA ILE A 130 -2.21 8.50 4.20
C ILE A 130 -2.62 9.98 4.31
N SER A 131 -3.08 10.53 3.20
CA SER A 131 -3.56 11.89 3.11
C SER A 131 -4.74 12.11 4.07
N LYS A 132 -4.67 13.20 4.83
CA LYS A 132 -5.69 13.54 5.84
C LYS A 132 -7.12 13.62 5.25
N PRO A 133 -7.34 14.28 4.09
CA PRO A 133 -8.63 14.25 3.39
C PRO A 133 -9.11 12.85 3.00
N VAL A 134 -8.21 11.99 2.56
CA VAL A 134 -8.54 10.63 2.11
C VAL A 134 -8.94 9.74 3.28
N ARG A 135 -8.36 9.94 4.48
CA ARG A 135 -8.81 9.26 5.71
C ARG A 135 -10.28 9.56 6.03
N TYR A 136 -10.76 10.76 5.72
CA TYR A 136 -12.16 11.16 5.88
C TYR A 136 -13.06 10.77 4.69
N GLY A 137 -12.53 10.08 3.68
CA GLY A 137 -13.30 9.62 2.53
C GLY A 137 -13.42 10.60 1.37
N VAL A 138 -12.74 11.75 1.44
CA VAL A 138 -12.85 12.78 0.39
C VAL A 138 -11.92 12.45 -0.78
N LYS A 139 -12.51 12.21 -1.95
CA LYS A 139 -11.82 11.75 -3.15
C LYS A 139 -11.42 12.88 -4.11
N TYR A 140 -12.16 13.99 -4.15
CA TYR A 140 -11.96 15.06 -5.13
C TYR A 140 -11.26 16.29 -4.53
N PRO A 141 -10.26 16.86 -5.22
CA PRO A 141 -9.57 18.08 -4.76
C PRO A 141 -10.49 19.28 -4.53
N SER A 142 -11.60 19.40 -5.28
CA SER A 142 -12.61 20.44 -5.08
C SER A 142 -13.22 20.42 -3.69
N ASP A 143 -13.40 19.21 -3.15
CA ASP A 143 -14.12 18.94 -1.91
C ASP A 143 -13.17 19.00 -0.69
N TRP A 144 -11.84 19.13 -0.92
CA TRP A 144 -10.85 19.24 0.15
C TRP A 144 -11.00 20.51 0.99
N LYS A 145 -11.62 21.55 0.41
CA LYS A 145 -11.90 22.82 1.09
C LYS A 145 -12.99 22.68 2.16
N GLU A 146 -13.86 21.68 2.05
CA GLU A 146 -14.96 21.44 3.01
C GLU A 146 -14.46 20.79 4.31
N ILE A 147 -13.25 20.19 4.29
CA ILE A 147 -12.64 19.64 5.49
C ILE A 147 -11.99 20.78 6.28
N THR A 148 -12.61 21.12 7.41
CA THR A 148 -12.10 22.15 8.32
C THR A 148 -10.68 21.84 8.81
N ASP A 149 -9.87 22.87 9.02
CA ASP A 149 -8.50 22.70 9.53
C ASP A 149 -8.47 22.08 10.95
N ALA A 150 -9.56 22.20 11.71
CA ALA A 150 -9.76 21.50 12.97
C ALA A 150 -9.90 19.97 12.80
N ALA A 151 -10.64 19.51 11.78
CA ALA A 151 -10.71 18.09 11.42
C ALA A 151 -9.35 17.59 10.93
N LYS A 152 -8.62 18.38 10.13
CA LYS A 152 -7.24 18.04 9.71
C LYS A 152 -6.25 17.97 10.89
N LYS A 153 -6.41 18.80 11.92
CA LYS A 153 -5.53 18.81 13.11
C LYS A 153 -5.80 17.64 14.07
N LYS A 154 -7.04 17.16 14.18
CA LYS A 154 -7.40 16.02 15.05
C LYS A 154 -6.95 14.65 14.52
N ILE A 155 -6.53 14.56 13.27
CA ILE A 155 -6.03 13.31 12.69
C ILE A 155 -4.56 13.15 13.08
N ALA A 156 -4.32 12.37 14.13
CA ALA A 156 -2.99 11.84 14.39
C ALA A 156 -2.60 10.89 13.26
N ARG A 157 -1.39 11.05 12.70
CA ARG A 157 -0.80 9.99 11.90
C ARG A 157 -0.21 9.00 12.89
N ASP A 158 -0.81 7.82 12.96
CA ASP A 158 -0.35 6.74 13.83
C ASP A 158 0.77 5.93 13.17
N THR A 159 0.84 5.97 11.84
CA THR A 159 1.90 5.33 11.07
C THR A 159 2.44 6.24 9.98
N VAL A 160 3.71 6.05 9.65
CA VAL A 160 4.40 6.66 8.51
C VAL A 160 5.12 5.58 7.73
N GLU A 161 5.13 5.69 6.41
CA GLU A 161 5.96 4.88 5.53
C GLU A 161 7.20 5.68 5.14
N ILE A 162 8.37 5.14 5.39
CA ILE A 162 9.67 5.77 5.16
C ILE A 162 10.34 5.02 4.02
N GLU A 163 10.64 5.74 2.96
CA GLU A 163 11.40 5.26 1.81
C GLU A 163 12.87 5.66 1.95
N LEU A 164 13.74 4.67 1.76
CA LEU A 164 15.17 4.72 1.97
C LEU A 164 15.87 4.23 0.70
N ASN A 165 16.84 5.01 0.22
CA ASN A 165 17.79 4.53 -0.78
C ASN A 165 19.02 3.97 -0.06
N VAL A 166 19.34 2.71 -0.34
CA VAL A 166 20.50 2.03 0.23
C VAL A 166 21.44 1.66 -0.93
N GLY A 167 22.63 2.26 -0.94
CA GLY A 167 23.71 1.81 -1.81
C GLY A 167 24.29 0.51 -1.28
N LEU A 168 24.40 -0.50 -2.13
CA LEU A 168 24.93 -1.82 -1.79
C LEU A 168 26.17 -2.10 -2.61
N ASN A 169 27.23 -2.50 -1.91
CA ASN A 169 28.45 -3.03 -2.50
C ASN A 169 28.58 -4.50 -2.09
N VAL A 170 28.60 -5.39 -3.08
CA VAL A 170 28.52 -6.83 -2.87
C VAL A 170 29.67 -7.52 -3.58
N SER A 171 30.26 -8.53 -2.95
CA SER A 171 31.21 -9.45 -3.59
C SER A 171 30.69 -10.88 -3.50
N THR A 172 31.01 -11.70 -4.51
CA THR A 172 30.56 -13.10 -4.53
C THR A 172 31.62 -14.05 -4.02
N LYS A 173 31.19 -15.26 -3.67
CA LYS A 173 32.08 -16.37 -3.32
C LYS A 173 32.92 -16.84 -4.51
N ILE A 174 32.44 -16.60 -5.74
CA ILE A 174 33.07 -17.07 -6.98
C ILE A 174 34.17 -16.11 -7.43
N ASN A 175 33.98 -14.80 -7.30
CA ASN A 175 34.96 -13.80 -7.68
C ASN A 175 35.08 -12.70 -6.60
N SER A 176 35.94 -12.94 -5.62
CA SER A 176 36.11 -12.09 -4.44
C SER A 176 36.76 -10.72 -4.73
N THR A 177 37.30 -10.49 -5.93
CA THR A 177 37.91 -9.21 -6.32
C THR A 177 36.94 -8.29 -7.06
N ALA A 178 35.82 -8.82 -7.56
CA ALA A 178 34.79 -8.04 -8.23
C ALA A 178 33.79 -7.48 -7.19
N ILE A 179 33.76 -6.16 -7.04
CA ILE A 179 32.75 -5.45 -6.25
C ILE A 179 31.65 -4.99 -7.20
N ILE A 180 30.42 -5.36 -6.89
CA ILE A 180 29.24 -4.94 -7.63
C ILE A 180 28.48 -3.92 -6.82
N GLN A 181 28.09 -2.86 -7.50
CA GLN A 181 27.34 -1.75 -6.94
C GLN A 181 25.88 -1.84 -7.39
N GLY A 182 24.97 -1.69 -6.43
CA GLY A 182 23.54 -1.64 -6.68
C GLY A 182 22.87 -0.64 -5.75
N ASN A 183 21.67 -0.24 -6.13
CA ASN A 183 20.79 0.56 -5.29
C ASN A 183 19.58 -0.28 -4.90
N LEU A 184 19.27 -0.26 -3.61
CA LEU A 184 18.14 -0.94 -3.01
C LEU A 184 17.17 0.12 -2.50
N LEU A 185 15.95 0.11 -3.03
CA LEU A 185 14.86 0.93 -2.51
C LEU A 185 14.15 0.14 -1.41
N VAL A 186 14.28 0.62 -0.17
CA VAL A 186 13.69 -0.02 1.01
C VAL A 186 12.55 0.84 1.53
N ARG A 187 11.40 0.22 1.80
CA ARG A 187 10.25 0.87 2.43
C ARG A 187 9.99 0.27 3.79
N MET A 188 9.90 1.12 4.80
CA MET A 188 9.64 0.73 6.18
C MET A 188 8.40 1.45 6.70
N GLN A 189 7.57 0.76 7.47
CA GLN A 189 6.45 1.35 8.17
C GLN A 189 6.80 1.51 9.65
N TYR A 190 6.74 2.74 10.14
CA TYR A 190 6.91 3.06 11.56
C TYR A 190 5.57 3.42 12.18
N ASN A 191 5.27 2.85 13.35
CA ASN A 191 4.10 3.17 14.14
C ASN A 191 4.49 4.04 15.35
N PHE A 192 3.93 5.25 15.42
CA PHE A 192 4.25 6.24 16.46
C PHE A 192 3.71 5.85 17.85
N VAL A 193 2.65 5.02 17.91
CA VAL A 193 2.01 4.59 19.16
C VAL A 193 2.76 3.40 19.75
N SER A 194 2.98 2.35 18.97
CA SER A 194 3.66 1.15 19.44
C SER A 194 5.18 1.25 19.42
N LYS A 195 5.74 2.27 18.76
CA LYS A 195 7.19 2.45 18.52
C LYS A 195 7.82 1.26 17.79
N ILE A 196 7.05 0.62 16.92
CA ILE A 196 7.50 -0.53 16.13
C ILE A 196 7.77 -0.09 14.69
N ILE A 197 8.89 -0.55 14.14
CA ILE A 197 9.22 -0.43 12.71
C ILE A 197 9.15 -1.80 12.03
N GLN A 198 8.55 -1.85 10.85
CA GLN A 198 8.40 -3.05 10.02
C GLN A 198 8.83 -2.75 8.58
N LEU A 199 9.26 -3.76 7.85
CA LEU A 199 9.57 -3.64 6.43
C LEU A 199 8.30 -3.89 5.61
N ASN A 200 7.97 -2.93 4.75
CA ASN A 200 6.82 -2.95 3.86
C ASN A 200 7.30 -3.11 2.41
N ALA A 201 7.99 -4.21 2.07
CA ALA A 201 8.13 -4.72 0.70
C ALA A 201 9.22 -5.81 0.62
N SER A 202 9.13 -6.64 -0.42
CA SER A 202 10.30 -7.21 -1.08
C SER A 202 10.98 -6.07 -1.86
N PRO A 203 12.15 -5.59 -1.43
CA PRO A 203 12.77 -4.41 -1.99
C PRO A 203 13.23 -4.69 -3.43
N LEU A 204 13.07 -3.69 -4.29
CA LEU A 204 13.47 -3.75 -5.68
C LEU A 204 14.96 -3.38 -5.77
N LEU A 205 15.74 -4.22 -6.44
CA LEU A 205 17.16 -3.99 -6.70
C LEU A 205 17.38 -3.49 -8.12
N ASN A 206 18.16 -2.43 -8.23
CA ASN A 206 18.74 -1.99 -9.48
C ASN A 206 20.26 -2.09 -9.39
N ILE A 207 20.87 -3.00 -10.15
CA ILE A 207 22.30 -3.29 -10.11
C ILE A 207 22.93 -2.84 -11.42
N SER A 208 24.01 -2.06 -11.36
CA SER A 208 24.60 -1.42 -12.56
C SER A 208 25.12 -2.41 -13.61
N ASN A 209 25.48 -3.62 -13.20
CA ASN A 209 26.04 -4.66 -14.07
C ASN A 209 25.01 -5.69 -14.56
N CYS A 210 23.72 -5.54 -14.22
CA CYS A 210 22.69 -6.46 -14.66
C CYS A 210 21.47 -5.69 -15.20
N SER A 211 21.14 -5.90 -16.47
CA SER A 211 20.30 -4.99 -17.27
C SER A 211 18.82 -4.85 -16.84
N ASN A 212 18.37 -5.58 -15.81
CA ASN A 212 16.96 -5.61 -15.35
C ASN A 212 16.83 -5.39 -13.83
N ILE A 213 15.60 -5.13 -13.37
CA ILE A 213 15.24 -5.14 -11.95
C ILE A 213 15.06 -6.60 -11.51
N PHE A 214 15.79 -7.02 -10.48
CA PHE A 214 15.85 -8.42 -10.03
C PHE A 214 15.39 -8.58 -8.57
N VAL A 215 14.88 -9.76 -8.23
CA VAL A 215 14.75 -10.23 -6.84
C VAL A 215 16.15 -10.69 -6.36
N ILE A 216 16.45 -10.60 -5.07
CA ILE A 216 17.76 -10.96 -4.48
C ILE A 216 18.24 -12.36 -4.90
N GLU A 217 17.32 -13.31 -5.08
CA GLU A 217 17.64 -14.67 -5.52
C GLU A 217 18.16 -14.73 -6.98
N GLU A 218 17.74 -13.79 -7.82
CA GLU A 218 18.14 -13.68 -9.23
C GLU A 218 19.49 -12.97 -9.39
N ILE A 219 19.98 -12.27 -8.36
CA ILE A 219 21.33 -11.68 -8.34
C ILE A 219 22.35 -12.76 -8.69
N CYS A 220 22.23 -13.96 -8.12
CA CYS A 220 23.16 -15.06 -8.36
C CYS A 220 23.15 -15.58 -9.82
N GLY A 221 22.07 -15.34 -10.58
CA GLY A 221 21.95 -15.69 -12.00
C GLY A 221 22.64 -14.69 -12.94
N CYS A 222 22.88 -13.46 -12.50
CA CYS A 222 23.67 -12.45 -13.25
C CYS A 222 25.16 -12.80 -13.39
N PHE A 223 25.63 -13.83 -12.68
CA PHE A 223 27.05 -14.22 -12.59
C PHE A 223 27.44 -15.39 -13.51
N PHE A 224 26.52 -15.87 -14.34
CA PHE A 224 26.74 -16.93 -15.34
C PHE A 224 26.39 -16.45 -16.75
#